data_AF-A0A9Q8LCI2-F1
#
_entry.id   AF-A0A9Q8LCI2-F1
#
_cell.length_a   1.000
_cell.length_b   1.000
_cell.length_c   1.000
_cell.angle_alpha   90.00
_cell.angle_beta   90.00
_cell.angle_gamma   90.00
#
_symmetry.space_group_name_H-M   'P 1'
#
loop_
_entity.id
_entity.type
_entity.pdbx_description
1 polymer ?
#
loop_
_entity_poly.entity_id
_entity_poly.type
_entity_poly.pdbx_seq_one_letter_code
_entity_poly.pdbx_strand_id
1 'polypeptide(L)'
;MKTSTVLLHASAASASTIVPRQSSSNTATVDLSVKRGTPGHLASGFIYGIPDTNVDHFYTDMGFNYARVGDAYRARFQSTKNNYITSRKYGAKVIILPHDIWGTDHADSSTVWPGDNGNWADYDKFLNQLIGDLKSNNMLQGLVFDIWNEPGLGGGTCCFWQRSQAQYLDLYVRTHKRIRSDSALNGVLISGPSSSSQPGSSFWTAWLQRIV
;
A
#
# COMPACT_ATOMS: atom_id res chain seq x y z
N MET A 1 39.37 -71.63 48.01
CA MET A 1 39.83 -70.41 47.30
C MET A 1 38.85 -70.15 46.16
N LYS A 2 37.99 -69.14 46.26
CA LYS A 2 37.09 -68.71 45.17
C LYS A 2 37.44 -67.26 44.85
N THR A 3 38.01 -67.03 43.68
CA THR A 3 38.33 -65.71 43.16
C THR A 3 37.15 -65.21 42.34
N SER A 4 36.46 -64.17 42.82
CA SER A 4 35.46 -63.44 42.03
C SER A 4 36.16 -62.35 41.22
N THR A 5 36.04 -62.42 39.90
CA THR A 5 36.48 -61.37 38.98
C THR A 5 35.34 -60.38 38.79
N VAL A 6 35.55 -59.11 39.17
CA VAL A 6 34.62 -58.00 38.89
C VAL A 6 35.01 -57.41 37.54
N LEU A 7 34.10 -57.45 36.56
CA LEU A 7 34.26 -56.72 35.29
C LEU A 7 33.76 -55.28 35.47
N LEU A 8 34.67 -54.30 35.39
CA LEU A 8 34.30 -52.90 35.16
C LEU A 8 34.05 -52.67 33.66
N HIS A 9 32.83 -52.26 33.30
CA HIS A 9 32.53 -51.73 31.98
C HIS A 9 32.81 -50.22 31.97
N ALA A 10 33.83 -49.80 31.23
CA ALA A 10 34.06 -48.39 30.93
C ALA A 10 33.21 -47.98 29.72
N SER A 11 32.15 -47.22 29.96
CA SER A 11 31.35 -46.62 28.89
C SER A 11 32.14 -45.48 28.24
N ALA A 12 32.72 -45.72 27.06
CA ALA A 12 33.33 -44.67 26.25
C ALA A 12 32.22 -43.81 25.61
N ALA A 13 31.97 -42.62 26.18
CA ALA A 13 31.13 -41.62 25.55
C ALA A 13 31.84 -41.11 24.28
N SER A 14 31.27 -41.41 23.11
CA SER A 14 31.77 -40.86 21.84
C SER A 14 31.47 -39.36 21.82
N ALA A 15 32.53 -38.54 21.77
CA ALA A 15 32.37 -37.09 21.61
C ALA A 15 31.76 -36.80 20.23
N SER A 16 30.59 -36.16 20.21
CA SER A 16 29.96 -35.71 18.97
C SER A 16 30.91 -34.79 18.20
N THR A 17 31.06 -35.00 16.89
CA THR A 17 31.83 -34.11 16.02
C THR A 17 31.26 -32.69 16.10
N ILE A 18 32.11 -31.73 16.47
CA ILE A 18 31.78 -30.30 16.45
C ILE A 18 31.56 -29.89 15.00
N VAL A 19 30.30 -29.65 14.64
CA VAL A 19 29.91 -29.10 13.34
C VAL A 19 29.71 -27.58 13.45
N PRO A 20 30.06 -26.80 12.41
CA PRO A 20 29.73 -25.38 12.37
C PRO A 20 28.22 -25.17 12.58
N ARG A 21 27.85 -24.26 13.49
CA ARG A 21 26.44 -23.95 13.82
C ARG A 21 25.66 -23.43 12.60
N GLN A 22 26.35 -22.87 11.60
CA GLN A 22 25.75 -22.26 10.41
C GLN A 22 26.51 -22.70 9.16
N SER A 23 25.77 -23.04 8.11
CA SER A 23 26.26 -23.28 6.76
C SER A 23 26.09 -22.02 5.90
N SER A 24 26.85 -21.92 4.80
CA SER A 24 26.70 -20.82 3.82
C SER A 24 25.28 -20.73 3.24
N SER A 25 24.53 -21.83 3.20
CA SER A 25 23.13 -21.84 2.76
C SER A 25 22.17 -21.06 3.67
N ASN A 26 22.53 -20.82 4.94
CA ASN A 26 21.68 -20.13 5.93
C ASN A 26 22.40 -18.94 6.59
N THR A 27 23.42 -18.38 5.93
CA THR A 27 24.21 -17.27 6.49
C THR A 27 23.98 -16.01 5.66
N ALA A 28 23.58 -14.92 6.32
CA ALA A 28 23.60 -13.58 5.74
C ALA A 28 24.99 -12.96 5.94
N THR A 29 25.59 -12.43 4.87
CA THR A 29 26.88 -11.74 4.91
C THR A 29 26.70 -10.26 4.64
N VAL A 30 27.35 -9.41 5.46
CA VAL A 30 27.38 -7.97 5.27
C VAL A 30 28.83 -7.54 5.09
N ASP A 31 29.12 -6.87 3.99
CA ASP A 31 30.43 -6.28 3.73
C ASP A 31 30.41 -4.80 4.13
N LEU A 32 31.03 -4.48 5.28
CA LEU A 32 31.09 -3.12 5.81
C LEU A 32 32.04 -2.19 5.03
N SER A 33 32.86 -2.74 4.13
CA SER A 33 33.72 -1.94 3.24
C SER A 33 32.96 -1.39 2.04
N VAL A 34 31.81 -2.00 1.69
CA VAL A 34 30.99 -1.61 0.53
C VAL A 34 29.85 -0.69 0.96
N LYS A 35 29.95 0.59 0.59
CA LYS A 35 28.87 1.58 0.79
C LYS A 35 27.90 1.53 -0.38
N ARG A 36 26.60 1.37 -0.12
CA ARG A 36 25.52 1.36 -1.13
C ARG A 36 24.67 2.65 -1.18
N GLY A 37 25.12 3.70 -0.49
CA GLY A 37 24.43 4.99 -0.36
C GLY A 37 23.67 5.15 0.95
N THR A 38 23.00 6.28 1.12
CA THR A 38 22.17 6.58 2.30
C THR A 38 20.83 5.84 2.22
N PRO A 39 20.35 5.18 3.28
CA PRO A 39 19.02 4.56 3.30
C PRO A 39 17.91 5.57 2.99
N GLY A 40 17.11 5.28 1.97
CA GLY A 40 15.98 6.14 1.57
C GLY A 40 14.66 5.83 2.29
N HIS A 41 14.64 4.85 3.19
CA HIS A 41 13.43 4.41 3.91
C HIS A 41 12.23 4.10 3.00
N LEU A 42 12.48 3.50 1.83
CA LEU A 42 11.48 3.35 0.77
C LEU A 42 10.33 2.39 1.13
N ALA A 43 10.53 1.51 2.11
CA ALA A 43 9.53 0.58 2.62
C ALA A 43 8.95 1.01 3.98
N SER A 44 9.32 2.19 4.49
CA SER A 44 8.86 2.68 5.80
C SER A 44 7.52 3.39 5.66
N GLY A 45 6.45 2.65 5.84
CA GLY A 45 5.09 3.17 5.77
C GLY A 45 4.05 2.10 6.07
N PHE A 46 2.79 2.53 6.09
CA PHE A 46 1.66 1.64 6.32
C PHE A 46 0.46 2.09 5.47
N ILE A 47 -0.40 1.11 5.21
CA ILE A 47 -1.74 1.33 4.68
C ILE A 47 -2.69 1.26 5.87
N TYR A 48 -3.50 2.31 6.05
CA TYR A 48 -4.33 2.52 7.24
C TYR A 48 -3.49 2.52 8.55
N GLY A 49 -4.17 2.56 9.70
CA GLY A 49 -3.51 2.41 11.00
C GLY A 49 -2.95 3.71 11.61
N ILE A 50 -3.29 4.87 11.05
CA ILE A 50 -3.12 6.15 11.74
C ILE A 50 -4.40 6.41 12.56
N PRO A 51 -4.35 6.27 13.90
CA PRO A 51 -5.51 6.59 14.71
C PRO A 51 -5.76 8.11 14.70
N ASP A 52 -7.02 8.49 14.91
CA ASP A 52 -7.41 9.89 15.11
C ASP A 52 -6.93 10.46 16.46
N THR A 53 -6.35 9.62 17.32
CA THR A 53 -5.72 10.01 18.59
C THR A 53 -4.22 10.20 18.43
N ASN A 54 -3.62 11.03 19.30
CA ASN A 54 -2.18 11.27 19.25
C ASN A 54 -1.41 10.01 19.69
N VAL A 55 -0.59 9.48 18.79
CA VAL A 55 0.36 8.38 19.02
C VAL A 55 1.75 8.69 18.44
N ASP A 56 2.15 9.96 18.55
CA ASP A 56 3.32 10.58 17.91
C ASP A 56 4.62 9.75 17.92
N HIS A 57 4.90 9.06 19.02
CA HIS A 57 6.13 8.27 19.22
C HIS A 57 6.29 7.09 18.25
N PHE A 58 5.21 6.60 17.63
CA PHE A 58 5.31 5.52 16.63
C PHE A 58 5.83 6.00 15.27
N TYR A 59 5.83 7.31 15.01
CA TYR A 59 6.24 7.86 13.72
C TYR A 59 7.66 8.43 13.72
N THR A 60 8.28 8.55 14.89
CA THR A 60 9.67 9.00 15.05
C THR A 60 10.65 7.84 14.86
N ASP A 61 11.84 8.12 14.32
CA ASP A 61 12.98 7.20 14.15
C ASP A 61 12.78 5.98 13.23
N MET A 62 11.55 5.63 12.87
CA MET A 62 11.25 4.56 11.88
C MET A 62 11.55 4.96 10.42
N GLY A 63 11.92 6.23 10.20
CA GLY A 63 12.05 6.83 8.87
C GLY A 63 10.71 6.88 8.14
N PHE A 64 9.64 7.29 8.82
CA PHE A 64 8.28 7.28 8.28
C PHE A 64 8.20 8.09 6.98
N ASN A 65 7.93 7.39 5.87
CA ASN A 65 8.11 7.93 4.53
C ASN A 65 6.81 7.93 3.71
N TYR A 66 5.89 6.99 3.98
CA TYR A 66 4.62 6.89 3.26
C TYR A 66 3.46 6.50 4.16
N ALA A 67 2.31 7.14 3.97
CA ALA A 67 1.02 6.67 4.45
C ALA A 67 0.08 6.47 3.27
N ARG A 68 -0.57 5.30 3.17
CA ARG A 68 -1.67 5.07 2.23
C ARG A 68 -2.99 5.09 3.00
N VAL A 69 -3.83 6.06 2.71
CA VAL A 69 -4.92 6.49 3.60
C VAL A 69 -6.25 6.58 2.86
N GLY A 70 -7.29 6.19 3.56
CA GLY A 70 -8.69 6.20 3.18
C GLY A 70 -9.48 5.62 4.35
N ASP A 71 -10.78 5.85 4.41
CA ASP A 71 -11.60 5.28 5.48
C ASP A 71 -13.03 5.05 4.99
N ALA A 72 -13.62 3.94 5.44
CA ALA A 72 -14.98 3.53 5.15
C ALA A 72 -16.02 4.14 6.12
N TYR A 73 -15.63 4.65 7.31
CA TYR A 73 -16.60 5.15 8.32
C TYR A 73 -16.21 6.44 9.08
N ARG A 74 -17.24 7.23 9.46
CA ARG A 74 -17.26 8.65 9.94
C ARG A 74 -16.68 9.67 8.95
N ALA A 75 -17.59 10.29 8.18
CA ALA A 75 -17.34 11.35 7.19
C ALA A 75 -16.02 11.10 6.45
N ARG A 76 -15.98 10.11 5.55
CA ARG A 76 -14.78 9.48 4.93
C ARG A 76 -13.62 10.44 4.59
N PHE A 77 -13.93 11.68 4.21
CA PHE A 77 -12.94 12.72 3.99
C PHE A 77 -12.24 13.22 5.27
N GLN A 78 -12.93 13.35 6.40
CA GLN A 78 -12.40 13.84 7.68
C GLN A 78 -11.33 12.90 8.26
N SER A 79 -11.57 11.58 8.25
CA SER A 79 -10.55 10.60 8.66
C SER A 79 -9.32 10.68 7.74
N THR A 80 -9.55 10.68 6.42
CA THR A 80 -8.50 10.90 5.41
C THR A 80 -7.70 12.20 5.67
N LYS A 81 -8.39 13.28 6.03
CA LYS A 81 -7.77 14.58 6.36
C LYS A 81 -6.91 14.50 7.62
N ASN A 82 -7.41 13.90 8.70
CA ASN A 82 -6.64 13.72 9.93
C ASN A 82 -5.37 12.89 9.67
N ASN A 83 -5.52 11.80 8.93
CA ASN A 83 -4.44 10.92 8.52
C ASN A 83 -3.39 11.65 7.67
N TYR A 84 -3.83 12.50 6.72
CA TYR A 84 -2.94 13.36 5.95
C TYR A 84 -2.15 14.32 6.85
N ILE A 85 -2.82 15.03 7.76
CA ILE A 85 -2.20 16.01 8.65
C ILE A 85 -1.13 15.32 9.51
N THR A 86 -1.46 14.20 10.13
CA THR A 86 -0.52 13.42 10.94
C THR A 86 0.66 12.94 10.11
N SER A 87 0.42 12.42 8.91
CA SER A 87 1.50 11.94 8.03
C SER A 87 2.45 13.07 7.63
N ARG A 88 1.90 14.21 7.22
CA ARG A 88 2.69 15.38 6.81
C ARG A 88 3.48 16.00 7.95
N LYS A 89 2.97 15.96 9.19
CA LYS A 89 3.70 16.38 10.40
C LYS A 89 5.06 15.69 10.52
N TYR A 90 5.17 14.45 10.06
CA TYR A 90 6.41 13.64 10.09
C TYR A 90 7.12 13.57 8.74
N GLY A 91 6.71 14.38 7.75
CA GLY A 91 7.35 14.44 6.43
C GLY A 91 6.92 13.34 5.44
N ALA A 92 6.14 12.35 5.88
CA ALA A 92 5.70 11.23 5.05
C ALA A 92 4.81 11.68 3.89
N LYS A 93 5.04 11.14 2.68
CA LYS A 93 4.12 11.32 1.55
C LYS A 93 2.80 10.63 1.84
N VAL A 94 1.71 11.18 1.30
CA VAL A 94 0.36 10.68 1.54
C VAL A 94 -0.24 10.20 0.24
N ILE A 95 -0.53 8.90 0.17
CA ILE A 95 -1.20 8.24 -0.94
C ILE A 95 -2.67 8.12 -0.55
N ILE A 96 -3.55 8.94 -1.12
CA ILE A 96 -4.98 8.86 -0.81
C ILE A 96 -5.66 7.78 -1.65
N LEU A 97 -6.68 7.16 -1.07
CA LEU A 97 -7.54 6.14 -1.67
C LEU A 97 -8.94 6.71 -1.92
N PRO A 98 -9.21 7.32 -3.08
CA PRO A 98 -10.51 7.90 -3.41
C PRO A 98 -11.64 6.88 -3.38
N HIS A 99 -11.35 5.59 -3.66
CA HIS A 99 -12.35 4.53 -3.62
C HIS A 99 -12.94 4.30 -2.22
N ASP A 100 -12.15 4.49 -1.15
CA ASP A 100 -12.64 4.43 0.24
C ASP A 100 -13.60 5.59 0.51
N ILE A 101 -13.23 6.78 0.02
CA ILE A 101 -14.05 8.00 0.14
C ILE A 101 -15.34 7.87 -0.68
N TRP A 102 -15.27 7.26 -1.86
CA TRP A 102 -16.44 6.91 -2.67
C TRP A 102 -17.31 5.87 -1.97
N GLY A 103 -16.71 4.92 -1.25
CA GLY A 103 -17.39 3.98 -0.38
C GLY A 103 -17.47 2.54 -0.82
N THR A 104 -16.51 2.07 -1.61
CA THR A 104 -16.55 0.70 -2.16
C THR A 104 -15.86 -0.36 -1.30
N ASP A 105 -15.18 0.01 -0.22
CA ASP A 105 -14.46 -0.92 0.67
C ASP A 105 -15.38 -1.96 1.36
N HIS A 106 -16.69 -1.69 1.38
CA HIS A 106 -17.74 -2.61 1.84
C HIS A 106 -18.85 -2.77 0.79
N ALA A 107 -18.46 -2.92 -0.48
CA ALA A 107 -19.42 -3.01 -1.57
C ALA A 107 -20.42 -4.17 -1.36
N ASP A 108 -21.69 -3.86 -1.59
CA ASP A 108 -22.82 -4.78 -1.56
C ASP A 108 -23.69 -4.60 -2.82
N SER A 109 -24.83 -5.29 -2.88
CA SER A 109 -25.75 -5.21 -4.03
C SER A 109 -26.34 -3.82 -4.27
N SER A 110 -26.27 -2.90 -3.31
CA SER A 110 -26.73 -1.51 -3.43
C SER A 110 -25.63 -0.55 -3.90
N THR A 111 -24.39 -1.01 -4.00
CA THR A 111 -23.24 -0.18 -4.36
C THR A 111 -23.35 0.30 -5.80
N VAL A 112 -23.35 1.62 -5.97
CA VAL A 112 -23.29 2.29 -7.27
C VAL A 112 -21.83 2.44 -7.68
N TRP A 113 -21.50 1.95 -8.86
CA TRP A 113 -20.15 2.02 -9.38
C TRP A 113 -20.00 3.18 -10.35
N PRO A 114 -18.84 3.84 -10.38
CA PRO A 114 -18.58 4.87 -11.38
C PRO A 114 -18.82 4.38 -12.81
N GLY A 115 -19.65 5.09 -13.57
CA GLY A 115 -19.92 4.77 -14.98
C GLY A 115 -21.03 3.75 -15.21
N ASP A 116 -21.74 3.31 -14.17
CA ASP A 116 -22.88 2.40 -14.32
C ASP A 116 -23.92 2.96 -15.30
N ASN A 117 -24.37 2.09 -16.20
CA ASN A 117 -25.27 2.45 -17.31
C ASN A 117 -24.71 3.55 -18.23
N GLY A 118 -23.38 3.70 -18.30
CA GLY A 118 -22.71 4.76 -19.05
C GLY A 118 -22.81 6.14 -18.40
N ASN A 119 -23.37 6.24 -17.19
CA ASN A 119 -23.54 7.50 -16.47
C ASN A 119 -22.38 7.77 -15.50
N TRP A 120 -21.68 8.87 -15.74
CA TRP A 120 -20.54 9.30 -14.93
C TRP A 120 -20.83 10.50 -14.03
N ALA A 121 -22.07 11.03 -14.04
CA ALA A 121 -22.40 12.30 -13.39
C ALA A 121 -22.10 12.30 -11.88
N ASP A 122 -22.46 11.23 -11.17
CA ASP A 122 -22.20 11.12 -9.73
C ASP A 122 -20.70 11.01 -9.44
N TYR A 123 -19.96 10.27 -10.27
CA TYR A 123 -18.51 10.17 -10.15
C TYR A 123 -17.81 11.50 -10.43
N ASP A 124 -18.24 12.23 -11.47
CA ASP A 124 -17.69 13.55 -11.78
C ASP A 124 -17.99 14.56 -10.66
N LYS A 125 -19.20 14.51 -10.07
CA LYS A 125 -19.57 15.34 -8.92
C LYS A 125 -18.70 15.02 -7.71
N PHE A 126 -18.53 13.73 -7.40
CA PHE A 126 -17.65 13.28 -6.33
C PHE A 126 -16.20 13.75 -6.56
N LEU A 127 -15.65 13.53 -7.75
CA LEU A 127 -14.27 13.88 -8.04
C LEU A 127 -14.03 15.38 -7.95
N ASN A 128 -14.97 16.20 -8.43
CA ASN A 128 -14.92 17.65 -8.28
C ASN A 128 -14.98 18.08 -6.81
N GLN A 129 -15.87 17.46 -6.03
CA GLN A 129 -15.97 17.73 -4.59
C GLN A 129 -14.68 17.37 -3.87
N LEU A 130 -14.16 16.16 -4.07
CA LEU A 130 -12.91 15.70 -3.45
C LEU A 130 -11.73 16.60 -3.80
N ILE A 131 -11.56 16.98 -5.07
CA ILE A 131 -10.52 17.93 -5.49
C ILE A 131 -10.71 19.29 -4.80
N GLY A 132 -11.94 19.78 -4.73
CA GLY A 132 -12.27 21.03 -4.03
C GLY A 132 -11.90 20.97 -2.54
N ASP A 133 -12.22 19.86 -1.88
CA ASP A 133 -11.93 19.64 -0.46
C ASP A 133 -10.43 19.51 -0.20
N LEU A 134 -9.69 18.80 -1.05
CA LEU A 134 -8.24 18.70 -0.94
C LEU A 134 -7.57 20.08 -1.06
N LYS A 135 -8.06 20.93 -1.99
CA LYS A 135 -7.56 22.29 -2.17
C LYS A 135 -7.91 23.18 -0.97
N SER A 136 -9.18 23.17 -0.54
CA SER A 136 -9.65 24.03 0.56
C SER A 136 -9.01 23.68 1.91
N ASN A 137 -8.54 22.44 2.07
CA ASN A 137 -7.87 21.97 3.28
C ASN A 137 -6.33 21.96 3.16
N ASN A 138 -5.74 22.53 2.11
CA ASN A 138 -4.29 22.57 1.88
C ASN A 138 -3.62 21.18 1.84
N MET A 139 -4.31 20.20 1.26
CA MET A 139 -3.91 18.79 1.25
C MET A 139 -3.13 18.36 -0.01
N LEU A 140 -2.51 19.29 -0.75
CA LEU A 140 -1.81 18.97 -2.00
C LEU A 140 -0.33 18.64 -1.82
N GLN A 141 0.31 19.12 -0.75
CA GLN A 141 1.75 18.96 -0.55
C GLN A 141 2.09 17.52 -0.17
N GLY A 142 2.94 16.87 -0.98
CA GLY A 142 3.32 15.48 -0.73
C GLY A 142 2.20 14.47 -0.99
N LEU A 143 1.12 14.91 -1.67
CA LEU A 143 -0.01 14.08 -2.07
C LEU A 143 0.34 13.21 -3.28
N VAL A 144 -0.11 11.96 -3.23
CA VAL A 144 -0.23 11.04 -4.36
C VAL A 144 -1.71 10.65 -4.45
N PHE A 145 -2.31 10.84 -5.62
CA PHE A 145 -3.70 10.48 -5.89
C PHE A 145 -3.74 9.07 -6.51
N ASP A 146 -4.07 8.06 -5.71
CA ASP A 146 -4.13 6.67 -6.15
C ASP A 146 -5.54 6.31 -6.64
N ILE A 147 -5.77 6.38 -7.95
CA ILE A 147 -7.13 6.52 -8.51
C ILE A 147 -8.12 5.47 -7.99
N TRP A 148 -7.70 4.21 -7.83
CA TRP A 148 -8.54 3.14 -7.32
C TRP A 148 -7.70 2.00 -6.73
N ASN A 149 -8.25 1.22 -5.81
CA ASN A 149 -7.56 0.05 -5.25
C ASN A 149 -7.98 -1.24 -5.95
N GLU A 150 -6.99 -2.07 -6.28
CA GLU A 150 -7.12 -3.47 -6.70
C GLU A 150 -8.27 -3.79 -7.69
N PRO A 151 -8.42 -3.03 -8.78
CA PRO A 151 -9.49 -3.24 -9.76
C PRO A 151 -9.45 -4.59 -10.47
N GLY A 152 -8.29 -5.26 -10.45
CA GLY A 152 -8.09 -6.59 -11.04
C GLY A 152 -8.32 -7.76 -10.07
N LEU A 153 -8.55 -7.49 -8.77
CA LEU A 153 -8.75 -8.56 -7.80
C LEU A 153 -10.00 -9.38 -8.14
N GLY A 154 -9.89 -10.71 -8.05
CA GLY A 154 -10.96 -11.64 -8.41
C GLY A 154 -11.43 -11.54 -9.86
N GLY A 155 -10.60 -11.03 -10.79
CA GLY A 155 -10.98 -10.91 -12.20
C GLY A 155 -12.05 -9.85 -12.48
N GLY A 156 -12.17 -8.83 -11.62
CA GLY A 156 -13.18 -7.77 -11.74
C GLY A 156 -14.54 -8.14 -11.15
N THR A 157 -14.58 -9.15 -10.27
CA THR A 157 -15.79 -9.53 -9.51
C THR A 157 -15.59 -9.44 -8.00
N CYS A 158 -14.44 -8.93 -7.54
CA CYS A 158 -14.15 -8.79 -6.11
C CYS A 158 -14.63 -7.44 -5.55
N CYS A 159 -14.63 -7.31 -4.23
CA CYS A 159 -15.20 -6.20 -3.47
C CYS A 159 -14.69 -4.81 -3.85
N PHE A 160 -13.47 -4.67 -4.39
CA PHE A 160 -12.91 -3.36 -4.73
C PHE A 160 -13.31 -2.84 -6.11
N TRP A 161 -13.68 -3.71 -7.05
CA TRP A 161 -14.17 -3.33 -8.37
C TRP A 161 -14.96 -4.48 -9.00
N GLN A 162 -16.26 -4.28 -9.17
CA GLN A 162 -17.18 -5.30 -9.70
C GLN A 162 -17.67 -4.97 -11.11
N ARG A 163 -16.85 -4.27 -11.90
CA ARG A 163 -17.19 -3.86 -13.26
C ARG A 163 -16.11 -4.29 -14.23
N SER A 164 -16.43 -4.19 -15.52
CA SER A 164 -15.48 -4.58 -16.57
C SER A 164 -14.16 -3.82 -16.46
N GLN A 165 -13.08 -4.43 -16.95
CA GLN A 165 -11.79 -3.77 -17.05
C GLN A 165 -11.88 -2.50 -17.91
N ALA A 166 -12.67 -2.52 -19.00
CA ALA A 166 -12.87 -1.35 -19.85
C ALA A 166 -13.45 -0.17 -19.07
N GLN A 167 -14.46 -0.42 -18.22
CA GLN A 167 -15.05 0.61 -17.37
C GLN A 167 -14.05 1.16 -16.34
N TYR A 168 -13.19 0.30 -15.77
CA TYR A 168 -12.09 0.77 -14.91
C TYR A 168 -11.09 1.66 -15.66
N LEU A 169 -10.74 1.28 -16.90
CA LEU A 169 -9.83 2.06 -17.72
C LEU A 169 -10.42 3.42 -18.10
N ASP A 170 -11.73 3.49 -18.34
CA ASP A 170 -12.44 4.75 -18.58
C ASP A 170 -12.48 5.64 -17.32
N LEU A 171 -12.73 5.04 -16.15
CA LEU A 171 -12.58 5.71 -14.86
C LEU A 171 -11.17 6.30 -14.73
N TYR A 172 -10.12 5.50 -14.96
CA TYR A 172 -8.73 5.92 -14.82
C TYR A 172 -8.41 7.13 -15.70
N VAL A 173 -8.73 7.04 -16.99
CA VAL A 173 -8.48 8.13 -17.95
C VAL A 173 -9.28 9.38 -17.60
N ARG A 174 -10.54 9.23 -17.22
CA ARG A 174 -11.41 10.35 -16.81
C ARG A 174 -10.83 11.09 -15.62
N THR A 175 -10.42 10.36 -14.59
CA THR A 175 -9.82 10.94 -13.36
C THR A 175 -8.48 11.59 -13.65
N HIS A 176 -7.62 10.94 -14.42
CA HIS A 176 -6.32 11.50 -14.82
C HIS A 176 -6.51 12.82 -15.58
N LYS A 177 -7.39 12.85 -16.60
CA LYS A 177 -7.67 14.06 -17.38
C LYS A 177 -8.21 15.19 -16.50
N ARG A 178 -9.13 14.88 -15.58
CA ARG A 178 -9.69 15.88 -14.67
C ARG A 178 -8.67 16.45 -13.70
N ILE A 179 -7.74 15.64 -13.17
CA ILE A 179 -6.64 16.13 -12.33
C ILE A 179 -5.72 17.02 -13.14
N ARG A 180 -5.34 16.59 -14.36
CA ARG A 180 -4.42 17.35 -15.23
C ARG A 180 -5.04 18.59 -15.86
N SER A 181 -6.36 18.77 -15.81
CA SER A 181 -7.01 20.01 -16.25
C SER A 181 -6.97 21.13 -15.21
N ASP A 182 -6.53 20.86 -13.97
CA ASP A 182 -6.42 21.86 -12.90
C ASP A 182 -4.94 22.13 -12.60
N SER A 183 -4.46 23.34 -12.94
CA SER A 183 -3.05 23.72 -12.77
C SER A 183 -2.57 23.67 -11.32
N ALA A 184 -3.47 23.80 -10.33
CA ALA A 184 -3.12 23.67 -8.92
C ALA A 184 -2.66 22.25 -8.56
N LEU A 185 -3.01 21.25 -9.36
CA LEU A 185 -2.68 19.84 -9.16
C LEU A 185 -1.46 19.39 -9.99
N ASN A 186 -0.77 20.30 -10.69
CA ASN A 186 0.40 19.95 -11.52
C ASN A 186 1.51 19.25 -10.72
N GLY A 187 1.69 19.61 -9.45
CA GLY A 187 2.65 18.96 -8.56
C GLY A 187 2.16 17.65 -7.92
N VAL A 188 0.87 17.31 -8.07
CA VAL A 188 0.28 16.09 -7.49
C VAL A 188 0.62 14.89 -8.38
N LEU A 189 1.23 13.88 -7.77
CA LEU A 189 1.49 12.60 -8.41
C LEU A 189 0.18 11.81 -8.53
N ILE A 190 0.04 11.05 -9.61
CA ILE A 190 -1.08 10.14 -9.82
C ILE A 190 -0.49 8.74 -9.91
N SER A 191 -0.99 7.80 -9.10
CA SER A 191 -0.57 6.39 -9.15
C SER A 191 -1.65 5.50 -9.75
N GLY A 192 -1.24 4.32 -10.21
CA GLY A 192 -2.09 3.35 -10.84
C GLY A 192 -1.30 2.20 -11.47
N PRO A 193 -2.00 1.14 -11.93
CA PRO A 193 -3.43 0.91 -11.76
C PRO A 193 -3.78 0.35 -10.38
N SER A 194 -2.77 0.16 -9.52
CA SER A 194 -2.90 -0.41 -8.18
C SER A 194 -3.60 -1.78 -8.21
N SER A 195 -3.33 -2.54 -9.26
CA SER A 195 -3.82 -3.90 -9.45
C SER A 195 -3.11 -4.86 -8.48
N SER A 196 -3.86 -5.81 -7.93
CA SER A 196 -3.33 -6.94 -7.17
C SER A 196 -2.62 -7.98 -8.04
N SER A 197 -2.73 -7.86 -9.37
CA SER A 197 -1.99 -8.71 -10.31
C SER A 197 -0.52 -8.32 -10.40
N GLN A 198 0.35 -9.29 -10.67
CA GLN A 198 1.77 -9.04 -10.92
C GLN A 198 1.99 -8.11 -12.14
N PRO A 199 3.01 -7.22 -12.10
CA PRO A 199 3.41 -6.45 -13.27
C PRO A 199 3.63 -7.34 -14.51
N GLY A 200 3.21 -6.84 -15.68
CA GLY A 200 3.31 -7.58 -16.94
C GLY A 200 2.14 -8.52 -17.26
N SER A 201 1.11 -8.61 -16.40
CA SER A 201 -0.14 -9.28 -16.75
C SER A 201 -0.88 -8.53 -17.87
N SER A 202 -1.85 -9.19 -18.53
CA SER A 202 -2.72 -8.54 -19.51
C SER A 202 -3.43 -7.31 -18.95
N PHE A 203 -3.72 -7.30 -17.64
CA PHE A 203 -4.30 -6.15 -16.97
C PHE A 203 -3.37 -4.94 -17.00
N TRP A 204 -2.10 -5.15 -16.63
CA TRP A 204 -1.07 -4.12 -16.65
C TRP A 204 -0.81 -3.60 -18.07
N THR A 205 -0.71 -4.51 -19.04
CA THR A 205 -0.49 -4.14 -20.44
C THR A 205 -1.63 -3.29 -20.98
N ALA A 206 -2.88 -3.67 -20.75
CA ALA A 206 -4.05 -2.90 -21.21
C ALA A 206 -4.14 -1.52 -20.53
N TRP A 207 -3.79 -1.43 -19.24
CA TRP A 207 -3.70 -0.14 -18.56
C TRP A 207 -2.60 0.75 -19.17
N LEU A 208 -1.38 0.23 -19.33
CA LEU A 208 -0.27 0.98 -19.94
C LEU A 208 -0.62 1.50 -21.34
N GLN A 209 -1.29 0.69 -22.17
CA GLN A 209 -1.74 1.09 -23.50
C GLN A 209 -2.79 2.20 -23.50
N ARG A 210 -3.56 2.36 -22.42
CA ARG A 210 -4.65 3.34 -22.31
C ARG A 210 -4.18 4.70 -21.82
N ILE A 211 -3.07 4.75 -21.07
CA ILE A 211 -2.63 5.94 -20.33
C ILE A 211 -1.43 6.67 -20.96
N VAL A 212 -0.87 6.12 -22.03
CA VAL A 212 0.11 6.79 -22.91
C VAL A 212 -0.53 7.87 -23.77
#